data_AF-A0A3B0PAI0-F1
#
_entry.id   AF-A0A3B0PAI0-F1
#
_cell.length_a   1.000
_cell.length_b   1.000
_cell.length_c   1.000
_cell.angle_alpha   90.00
_cell.angle_beta   90.00
_cell.angle_gamma   90.00
#
_symmetry.space_group_name_H-M   'P 1'
#
loop_
_entity.id
_entity.type
_entity.pdbx_description
1 polymer ?
#
loop_
_entity_poly.entity_id
_entity_poly.type
_entity_poly.pdbx_seq_one_letter_code
_entity_poly.pdbx_strand_id
1 'polypeptide(L)' 'MRQVIADKIPVTVHHVDYETSQKMNAIAYFEEEYKKHELLRVIKIGDYSVELCGGTHVDNTKEIEECFITNLYSLGAGRW' A
#
# COMPACT_ATOMS: atom_id res chain seq x y z
N MET A 1 9.76 -7.64 -6.16
CA MET A 1 9.04 -8.23 -5.01
C MET A 1 9.98 -8.95 -4.05
N ARG A 2 10.63 -10.06 -4.43
CA ARG A 2 11.52 -10.81 -3.50
C ARG A 2 12.65 -9.97 -2.91
N GLN A 3 13.23 -9.05 -3.67
CA GLN A 3 14.25 -8.12 -3.15
C GLN A 3 13.71 -7.28 -1.98
N VAL A 4 12.51 -6.70 -2.13
CA VAL A 4 11.85 -5.89 -1.08
C VAL A 4 11.61 -6.69 0.21
N ILE A 5 11.34 -7.99 0.08
CA ILE A 5 11.20 -8.91 1.23
C ILE A 5 12.57 -9.18 1.87
N ALA A 6 13.59 -9.44 1.06
CA ALA A 6 14.96 -9.69 1.52
C ALA A 6 15.58 -8.48 2.23
N ASP A 7 15.16 -7.27 1.88
CA ASP A 7 15.64 -6.00 2.47
C ASP A 7 15.04 -5.73 3.87
N LYS A 8 14.08 -6.55 4.34
CA LYS A 8 13.51 -6.50 5.71
C LYS A 8 13.02 -5.11 6.11
N ILE A 9 12.24 -4.49 5.24
CA ILE A 9 11.79 -3.12 5.37
C ILE A 9 10.67 -3.05 6.43
N PRO A 10 10.75 -2.13 7.41
CA PRO A 10 9.67 -1.94 8.36
C PRO A 10 8.44 -1.32 7.68
N VAL A 11 7.27 -1.83 8.03
CA VAL A 11 5.98 -1.27 7.62
C VAL A 11 5.56 -0.26 8.67
N THR A 12 5.25 0.96 8.24
CA THR A 12 4.88 2.05 9.14
C THR A 12 3.43 2.45 8.91
N VAL A 13 2.74 2.73 10.01
CA VAL A 13 1.33 3.11 10.02
C VAL A 13 1.22 4.54 10.51
N HIS A 14 0.60 5.41 9.71
CA HIS A 14 0.32 6.78 10.05
C HIS A 14 -1.19 7.01 10.08
N HIS A 15 -1.68 7.69 11.12
CA HIS A 15 -3.06 8.14 11.19
C HIS A 15 -3.08 9.64 10.93
N VAL A 16 -3.59 10.04 9.78
CA VAL A 16 -3.53 11.43 9.26
C VAL A 16 -4.84 11.80 8.59
N ASP A 17 -5.07 13.09 8.40
CA ASP A 17 -6.19 13.58 7.59
C ASP A 17 -5.93 13.35 6.08
N TYR A 18 -6.98 13.55 5.29
CA TYR A 18 -6.92 13.37 3.84
C TYR A 18 -5.91 14.29 3.14
N GLU A 19 -5.82 15.55 3.52
CA GLU A 19 -4.88 16.50 2.90
C GLU A 19 -3.42 16.10 3.19
N THR A 20 -3.13 15.70 4.43
CA THR A 20 -1.82 15.19 4.82
C THR A 20 -1.47 13.89 4.09
N SER A 21 -2.43 12.97 3.91
CA SER A 21 -2.20 11.75 3.13
C SER A 21 -1.82 12.05 1.68
N GLN A 22 -2.42 13.06 1.06
CA GLN A 22 -2.07 13.49 -0.29
C GLN A 22 -0.66 14.08 -0.36
N LYS A 23 -0.26 14.87 0.65
CA LYS A 23 1.13 15.38 0.75
C LYS A 23 2.15 14.26 0.92
N MET A 24 1.76 13.12 1.49
CA MET A 24 2.59 11.92 1.59
C MET A 24 2.64 11.11 0.29
N ASN A 25 1.98 11.56 -0.79
CA ASN A 25 1.78 10.82 -2.04
C ASN A 25 1.11 9.45 -1.81
N ALA A 26 0.19 9.37 -0.84
CA ALA A 26 -0.55 8.15 -0.60
C ALA A 26 -1.53 7.89 -1.76
N ILE A 27 -1.48 6.69 -2.34
CA ILE A 27 -2.42 6.30 -3.39
C ILE A 27 -3.81 6.08 -2.76
N ALA A 28 -4.82 6.71 -3.37
CA ALA A 28 -6.21 6.67 -2.95
C ALA A 28 -7.09 6.25 -4.13
N TYR A 29 -7.65 5.04 -4.10
CA TYR A 29 -8.50 4.55 -5.20
C TYR A 29 -9.93 5.13 -5.18
N PHE A 30 -10.39 5.61 -4.03
CA PHE A 30 -11.77 6.05 -3.80
C PHE A 30 -11.83 7.37 -3.03
N GLU A 31 -11.45 8.48 -3.67
CA GLU A 31 -11.39 9.80 -3.03
C GLU A 31 -12.67 10.22 -2.31
N GLU A 32 -13.82 10.03 -2.95
CA GLU A 32 -15.15 10.41 -2.43
C GLU A 32 -15.48 9.71 -1.11
N GLU A 33 -14.96 8.50 -0.89
CA GLU A 33 -15.16 7.78 0.35
C GLU A 33 -14.20 8.27 1.43
N TYR A 34 -12.93 8.43 1.11
CA TYR A 34 -11.91 8.85 2.09
C TYR A 34 -12.13 10.27 2.63
N LYS A 35 -12.67 11.19 1.82
CA LYS A 35 -13.00 12.57 2.26
C LYS A 35 -14.08 12.63 3.34
N LYS A 36 -14.86 11.56 3.54
CA LYS A 36 -15.91 11.50 4.58
C LYS A 36 -15.36 11.17 5.97
N HIS A 37 -14.13 10.69 6.06
CA HIS A 37 -13.51 10.26 7.32
C HIS A 37 -12.50 11.29 7.78
N GLU A 38 -12.56 11.69 9.05
CA GLU A 38 -11.66 12.69 9.62
C GLU A 38 -10.23 12.15 9.84
N LEU A 39 -10.12 10.84 10.10
CA LEU A 39 -8.86 10.17 10.37
C LEU A 39 -8.71 8.98 9.42
N LEU A 40 -7.63 9.00 8.65
CA LEU A 40 -7.31 7.98 7.66
C LEU A 40 -6.04 7.25 8.05
N ARG A 41 -5.96 5.98 7.67
CA ARG A 41 -4.81 5.12 7.94
C ARG A 41 -3.97 4.96 6.68
N VAL A 42 -2.77 5.53 6.71
CA VAL A 42 -1.76 5.42 5.66
C VAL A 42 -0.76 4.34 6.05
N ILE A 43 -0.52 3.41 5.13
CA ILE A 43 0.50 2.37 5.24
C ILE A 43 1.65 2.74 4.33
N LYS A 44 2.85 2.82 4.91
CA LYS A 44 4.08 3.14 4.20
C LYS A 44 5.07 1.97 4.32
N ILE A 45 5.52 1.49 3.18
CA ILE A 45 6.50 0.39 3.04
C ILE A 45 7.74 0.96 2.37
N GLY A 46 8.69 1.44 3.17
CA GLY A 46 9.90 2.10 2.68
C GLY A 46 9.58 3.20 1.65
N ASP A 47 10.29 3.17 0.53
CA ASP A 47 10.04 4.06 -0.63
C ASP A 47 9.28 3.34 -1.77
N TYR A 48 8.73 2.15 -1.51
CA TYR A 48 8.11 1.30 -2.53
C TYR A 48 6.61 1.54 -2.67
N SER A 49 5.90 1.75 -1.56
CA SER A 49 4.46 1.97 -1.55
C SER A 49 4.05 2.82 -0.36
N VAL A 50 3.11 3.74 -0.63
CA VAL A 50 2.41 4.57 0.36
C VAL A 50 0.95 4.56 -0.05
N GLU A 51 0.09 3.96 0.77
CA GLU A 51 -1.29 3.68 0.40
C GLU A 51 -2.25 3.91 1.56
N LEU A 52 -3.47 4.36 1.24
CA LEU A 52 -4.57 4.39 2.20
C LEU A 52 -5.17 2.99 2.33
N CYS A 53 -5.01 2.35 3.49
CA CYS A 53 -5.50 0.99 3.72
C CYS A 53 -6.03 0.79 5.14
N GLY A 54 -7.26 0.25 5.23
CA GLY A 54 -7.91 -0.13 6.49
C GLY A 54 -7.68 -1.58 6.93
N GLY A 55 -6.99 -2.40 6.12
CA GLY A 55 -6.74 -3.82 6.40
C GLY A 55 -5.59 -4.06 7.40
N THR A 56 -5.41 -5.31 7.82
CA THR A 56 -4.25 -5.72 8.62
C THR A 56 -3.02 -5.87 7.74
N HIS A 57 -1.85 -5.51 8.27
CA HIS A 57 -0.56 -5.64 7.58
C HIS A 57 0.46 -6.28 8.52
N VAL A 58 1.49 -6.90 7.95
CA VAL A 58 2.70 -7.33 8.67
C VAL A 58 3.49 -6.11 9.15
N ASP A 59 4.28 -6.27 10.21
CA ASP A 59 5.12 -5.19 10.75
C ASP A 59 6.42 -5.01 9.95
N ASN A 60 6.86 -6.05 9.24
CA ASN A 60 8.04 -6.03 8.40
C ASN A 60 7.90 -6.90 7.13
N THR A 61 8.47 -6.46 6.01
CA THR A 61 8.36 -7.19 4.74
C THR A 61 8.93 -8.61 4.80
N LYS A 62 9.87 -8.89 5.70
CA LYS A 62 10.44 -10.24 5.89
C LYS A 62 9.42 -11.29 6.32
N GLU A 63 8.34 -10.88 6.98
CA GLU A 63 7.28 -11.78 7.47
C GLU A 63 6.44 -12.36 6.33
N ILE A 64 6.54 -11.80 5.13
CA ILE A 64 5.92 -12.33 3.92
C ILE A 64 6.64 -13.61 3.45
N GLU A 65 7.90 -13.81 3.87
CA GLU A 65 8.76 -14.95 3.53
C GLU A 65 9.03 -15.08 2.04
N GLU A 66 8.20 -15.83 1.32
CA GLU A 66 8.38 -16.15 -0.09
C GLU A 66 7.18 -15.71 -0.91
N CYS A 67 7.45 -15.23 -2.12
CA CYS A 67 6.41 -14.81 -3.06
C CYS A 67 6.61 -15.51 -4.40
N PHE A 68 5.54 -16.10 -4.92
CA PHE A 68 5.52 -16.82 -6.20
C PHE A 68 4.34 -16.33 -7.05
N ILE A 69 4.60 -16.16 -8.35
CA ILE A 69 3.53 -15.97 -9.34
C ILE A 69 3.00 -17.35 -9.68
N THR A 70 1.75 -17.63 -9.33
CA THR A 70 1.13 -18.94 -9.55
C THR A 70 0.39 -19.03 -10.88
N ASN A 71 -0.07 -17.90 -11.41
CA ASN A 71 -0.79 -17.84 -12.69
C ASN A 71 -0.63 -16.46 -13.33
N LEU A 72 -0.72 -16.39 -14.65
CA LEU A 72 -0.77 -15.16 -15.43
C LEU A 72 -1.73 -15.34 -16.61
N TYR A 73 -2.79 -14.54 -16.65
CA TYR A 73 -3.76 -14.54 -17.74
C TYR A 73 -4.23 -13.12 -18.06
N SER A 74 -4.63 -12.88 -19.30
CA SER A 74 -5.08 -11.57 -19.76
C SER A 74 -6.59 -11.42 -19.58
N LEU A 75 -7.01 -10.31 -18.96
CA LEU A 75 -8.42 -9.93 -18.81
C LEU A 75 -8.93 -9.04 -19.97
N GLY A 76 -8.05 -8.56 -20.85
CA GLY A 76 -8.40 -7.68 -21.97
C GLY A 76 -7.19 -7.19 -22.77
N ALA A 77 -7.41 -6.52 -23.91
CA ALA A 77 -6.35 -6.11 -24.84
C ALA A 77 -5.42 -4.98 -24.36
N GLY A 78 -5.54 -4.56 -23.10
CA GLY A 78 -4.91 -3.36 -22.55
C GLY A 78 -5.61 -2.08 -23.03
N ARG A 79 -5.75 -1.09 -22.14
CA ARG A 79 -6.04 0.28 -22.52
C ARG A 79 -4.84 1.13 -22.11
N TRP A 80 -4.24 1.76 -23.11
CA TRP A 80 -3.14 2.71 -22.99
C TRP A 80 -3.71 4.10 -22.71
#